data_AF-A0A2U3X5J6-F1
#
_entry.id   AF-A0A2U3X5J6-F1
#
_cell.length_a   1.000
_cell.length_b   1.000
_cell.length_c   1.000
_cell.angle_alpha   90.00
_cell.angle_beta   90.00
_cell.angle_gamma   90.00
#
_symmetry.space_group_name_H-M   'P 1'
#
loop_
_entity.id
_entity.type
_entity.pdbx_description
1 polymer ?
#
loop_
_entity_poly.entity_id
_entity_poly.type
_entity_poly.pdbx_seq_one_letter_code
_entity_poly.pdbx_strand_id
1 'polypeptide(L)'
;SPFTVFHPSAGEICAFKIHGQELPFEAVVLNKTSGEGRLRAKSPIDCELQKEYTFIIQAYDCGVGPRETAWKKSHKAVVHIQVKDVNEFAPTFKEPAYKAVVTEGKIYDSILQVEAIDEDCSPQYSQICNYEIVTTDVPFAIDKNGNIRNTEKLSYDKQRQYEILVTAYDCGQKPAAQDTLVQVDVKPVCKPGWQDWTKRIEYQPGSGSVPLFPSIHLETCDGAVSSIQITTELQTNYIGKGCDRETYSERSLQKLCGTSSGIIDLLPSPSAATNWTAGLLVDSSEMIFKFDGRQGAKIPDGIVPKNLTDQFTITMWMKHGPSPGVRAEKETILCNSDKTEMNRHHYALYVHNCRLVFLLRKDFDQADTFRPAEFHWKLDQ
;
A
#
# COMPACT_ATOMS: atom_id res chain seq x y z
N SER A 1 -34.41 48.37 -29.91
CA SER A 1 -33.86 49.72 -30.18
C SER A 1 -34.89 50.61 -30.86
N PRO A 2 -34.89 51.94 -30.62
CA PRO A 2 -35.71 52.88 -31.38
C PRO A 2 -35.16 53.06 -32.80
N PHE A 3 -36.05 53.28 -33.78
CA PHE A 3 -35.68 53.64 -35.15
C PHE A 3 -36.66 54.70 -35.68
N THR A 4 -36.22 55.53 -36.62
CA THR A 4 -37.05 56.60 -37.20
C THR A 4 -37.08 56.47 -38.71
N VAL A 5 -38.26 56.63 -39.30
CA VAL A 5 -38.43 56.69 -40.76
C VAL A 5 -38.75 58.12 -41.16
N PHE A 6 -37.90 58.74 -41.98
CA PHE A 6 -38.13 60.09 -42.48
C PHE A 6 -39.17 60.10 -43.60
N HIS A 7 -40.23 60.90 -43.42
CA HIS A 7 -41.33 61.04 -44.38
C HIS A 7 -41.41 62.48 -44.92
N PRO A 8 -41.38 62.71 -46.25
CA PRO A 8 -41.34 64.06 -46.83
C PRO A 8 -42.70 64.71 -47.13
N SER A 9 -43.84 64.07 -46.82
CA SER A 9 -45.18 64.64 -47.02
C SER A 9 -46.11 64.41 -45.81
N ALA A 10 -47.19 65.19 -45.70
CA ALA A 10 -48.09 65.33 -44.54
C ALA A 10 -48.95 64.09 -44.15
N GLY A 11 -48.43 62.87 -44.31
CA GLY A 11 -49.08 61.61 -43.91
C GLY A 11 -48.66 61.13 -42.52
N GLU A 12 -49.49 60.27 -41.91
CA GLU A 12 -49.23 59.65 -40.60
C GLU A 12 -48.78 58.19 -40.79
N ILE A 13 -47.68 57.77 -40.14
CA ILE A 13 -47.27 56.37 -40.13
C ILE A 13 -48.13 55.60 -39.13
N CYS A 14 -48.86 54.59 -39.60
CA CYS A 14 -49.88 53.92 -38.80
C CYS A 14 -49.53 52.47 -38.47
N ALA A 15 -48.59 51.86 -39.21
CA ALA A 15 -48.07 50.54 -38.88
C ALA A 15 -46.66 50.31 -39.43
N PHE A 16 -45.89 49.48 -38.72
CA PHE A 16 -44.71 48.83 -39.26
C PHE A 16 -45.01 47.34 -39.44
N LYS A 17 -44.76 46.80 -40.63
CA LYS A 17 -44.90 45.38 -40.92
C LYS A 17 -43.53 44.75 -41.06
N ILE A 18 -43.30 43.69 -40.27
CA ILE A 18 -42.15 42.81 -40.43
C ILE A 18 -42.54 41.72 -41.44
N HIS A 19 -41.67 41.50 -42.43
CA HIS A 19 -41.81 40.48 -43.45
C HIS A 19 -40.75 39.40 -43.19
N GLY A 20 -41.22 38.16 -43.00
CA GLY A 20 -40.41 36.98 -42.67
C GLY A 20 -41.30 35.87 -42.10
N GLN A 21 -40.79 34.65 -42.04
CA GLN A 21 -41.46 33.54 -41.31
C GLN A 21 -41.38 33.81 -39.79
N GLU A 22 -42.47 33.55 -39.06
CA GLU A 22 -42.64 33.72 -37.60
C GLU A 22 -41.41 34.15 -36.80
N LEU A 23 -41.13 35.46 -36.79
CA LEU A 23 -40.02 36.03 -36.05
C LEU A 23 -40.45 36.38 -34.62
N PRO A 24 -39.55 36.27 -33.62
CA PRO A 24 -39.82 36.63 -32.23
C PRO A 24 -39.81 38.16 -32.01
N PHE A 25 -40.03 38.97 -33.06
CA PHE A 25 -39.96 40.43 -33.01
C PHE A 25 -41.26 41.06 -33.47
N GLU A 26 -41.59 42.20 -32.86
CA GLU A 26 -42.66 43.08 -33.31
C GLU A 26 -42.19 44.53 -33.36
N ALA A 27 -42.74 45.28 -34.32
CA ALA A 27 -42.46 46.69 -34.52
C ALA A 27 -43.69 47.52 -34.15
N VAL A 28 -43.54 48.41 -33.19
CA VAL A 28 -44.63 49.25 -32.66
C VAL A 28 -44.39 50.69 -33.08
N VAL A 29 -45.45 51.39 -33.48
CA VAL A 29 -45.40 52.84 -33.76
C VAL A 29 -45.40 53.59 -32.43
N LEU A 30 -44.40 54.45 -32.20
CA LEU A 30 -44.34 55.32 -31.03
C LEU A 30 -44.97 56.69 -31.32
N ASN A 31 -44.72 57.24 -32.49
CA ASN A 31 -45.27 58.54 -32.88
C ASN A 31 -45.63 58.52 -34.37
N LYS A 32 -46.93 58.71 -34.64
CA LYS A 32 -47.50 58.66 -36.00
C LYS A 32 -47.05 59.83 -36.87
N THR A 33 -46.85 61.00 -36.28
CA THR A 33 -46.49 62.24 -36.99
C THR A 33 -45.00 62.30 -37.30
N SER A 34 -44.14 61.84 -36.39
CA SER A 34 -42.67 61.80 -36.63
C SER A 34 -42.22 60.54 -37.36
N GLY A 35 -43.04 59.50 -37.40
CA GLY A 35 -42.68 58.20 -37.99
C GLY A 35 -41.72 57.38 -37.11
N GLU A 36 -41.67 57.65 -35.81
CA GLU A 36 -40.82 56.93 -34.87
C GLU A 36 -41.44 55.57 -34.52
N GLY A 37 -40.61 54.52 -34.59
CA GLY A 37 -40.96 53.15 -34.26
C GLY A 37 -40.01 52.52 -33.24
N ARG A 38 -40.50 51.51 -32.53
CA ARG A 38 -39.69 50.69 -31.62
C ARG A 38 -39.83 49.23 -31.98
N LEU A 39 -38.68 48.60 -32.20
CA LEU A 39 -38.60 47.15 -32.32
C LEU A 39 -38.42 46.53 -30.93
N ARG A 40 -39.26 45.55 -30.59
CA ARG A 40 -39.21 44.80 -29.33
C ARG A 40 -39.37 43.30 -29.58
N ALA A 41 -38.82 42.49 -28.68
CA ALA A 41 -39.00 41.04 -28.68
C ALA A 41 -40.42 40.70 -28.18
N LYS A 42 -41.09 39.75 -28.85
CA LYS A 42 -42.41 39.23 -28.49
C LYS A 42 -42.30 37.97 -27.61
N SER A 43 -41.20 37.24 -27.72
CA SER A 43 -40.87 36.05 -26.92
C SER A 43 -39.43 36.16 -26.42
N PRO A 44 -39.02 35.32 -25.44
CA PRO A 44 -37.62 35.17 -25.08
C PRO A 44 -36.76 34.88 -26.33
N ILE A 45 -35.55 35.42 -26.32
CA ILE A 45 -34.54 35.23 -27.36
C ILE A 45 -33.34 34.58 -26.67
N ASP A 46 -32.81 33.57 -27.33
CA ASP A 46 -31.80 32.64 -26.84
C ASP A 46 -30.74 32.53 -27.95
N CYS A 47 -29.45 32.69 -27.59
CA CYS A 47 -28.37 32.77 -28.56
C CYS A 47 -28.06 31.37 -29.13
N GLU A 48 -28.13 30.38 -28.26
CA GLU A 48 -27.85 28.97 -28.44
C GLU A 48 -28.83 28.37 -29.45
N LEU A 49 -30.07 28.84 -29.45
CA LEU A 49 -31.04 28.55 -30.50
C LEU A 49 -30.76 29.32 -31.79
N GLN A 50 -30.61 30.65 -31.72
CA GLN A 50 -30.37 31.47 -32.91
C GLN A 50 -29.68 32.81 -32.61
N LYS A 51 -28.37 32.86 -32.92
CA LYS A 51 -27.52 34.05 -32.74
C LYS A 51 -27.84 35.26 -33.63
N GLU A 52 -28.42 35.04 -34.80
CA GLU A 52 -28.60 36.08 -35.82
C GLU A 52 -29.98 36.02 -36.46
N TYR A 53 -30.63 37.18 -36.55
CA TYR A 53 -31.89 37.35 -37.25
C TYR A 53 -31.74 38.40 -38.34
N THR A 54 -32.19 38.06 -39.55
CA THR A 54 -32.25 38.99 -40.69
C THR A 54 -33.66 39.00 -41.24
N PHE A 55 -34.26 40.18 -41.30
CA PHE A 55 -35.62 40.32 -41.82
C PHE A 55 -35.88 41.69 -42.42
N ILE A 56 -37.01 41.83 -43.10
CA ILE A 56 -37.38 43.07 -43.78
C ILE A 56 -38.48 43.78 -43.00
N ILE A 57 -38.33 45.07 -42.78
CA ILE A 57 -39.37 45.93 -42.21
C ILE A 57 -39.87 46.93 -43.25
N GLN A 58 -41.16 47.24 -43.21
CA GLN A 58 -41.81 48.20 -44.10
C GLN A 58 -42.82 49.06 -43.34
N ALA A 59 -42.78 50.37 -43.54
CA ALA A 59 -43.72 51.31 -42.94
C ALA A 59 -44.96 51.49 -43.82
N TYR A 60 -46.10 51.70 -43.19
CA TYR A 60 -47.39 51.93 -43.83
C TYR A 60 -47.95 53.28 -43.39
N ASP A 61 -48.20 54.14 -44.36
CA ASP A 61 -48.83 55.45 -44.21
C ASP A 61 -50.35 55.30 -44.40
N CYS A 62 -51.13 55.80 -43.44
CA CYS A 62 -52.59 55.82 -43.49
C CYS A 62 -53.19 57.20 -43.76
N GLY A 63 -52.39 58.16 -44.23
CA GLY A 63 -52.85 59.47 -44.67
C GLY A 63 -53.92 59.40 -45.78
N VAL A 64 -54.90 60.29 -45.69
CA VAL A 64 -55.99 60.41 -46.67
C VAL A 64 -55.48 61.12 -47.92
N GLY A 65 -55.19 60.37 -48.98
CA GLY A 65 -54.97 60.95 -50.31
C GLY A 65 -56.29 61.34 -50.99
N PRO A 66 -56.26 62.20 -52.03
CA PRO A 66 -57.47 62.64 -52.76
C PRO A 66 -58.22 61.52 -53.51
N ARG A 67 -57.70 60.28 -53.50
CA ARG A 67 -58.42 59.06 -53.86
C ARG A 67 -58.49 58.19 -52.62
N GLU A 68 -59.69 58.08 -52.06
CA GLU A 68 -59.98 57.31 -50.87
C GLU A 68 -59.49 55.85 -51.03
N THR A 69 -58.84 55.31 -49.98
CA THR A 69 -58.54 53.88 -49.73
C THR A 69 -57.25 53.23 -50.28
N ALA A 70 -56.12 53.95 -50.37
CA ALA A 70 -54.83 53.29 -50.64
C ALA A 70 -53.79 53.56 -49.54
N TRP A 71 -53.52 52.55 -48.70
CA TRP A 71 -52.38 52.56 -47.76
C TRP A 71 -51.08 52.69 -48.57
N LYS A 72 -50.30 53.75 -48.35
CA LYS A 72 -49.01 53.93 -49.02
C LYS A 72 -47.94 53.15 -48.26
N LYS A 73 -47.05 52.46 -48.98
CA LYS A 73 -45.99 51.64 -48.40
C LYS A 73 -44.64 52.32 -48.62
N SER A 74 -43.77 52.32 -47.62
CA SER A 74 -42.38 52.77 -47.77
C SER A 74 -41.55 51.79 -48.59
N HIS A 75 -40.31 52.17 -48.91
CA HIS A 75 -39.29 51.20 -49.30
C HIS A 75 -39.09 50.16 -48.19
N LYS A 76 -38.68 48.95 -48.59
CA LYS A 76 -38.30 47.87 -47.69
C LYS A 76 -36.92 48.16 -47.11
N ALA A 77 -36.77 48.03 -45.79
CA ALA A 77 -35.48 48.12 -45.12
C ALA A 77 -35.10 46.75 -44.54
N VAL A 78 -33.83 46.37 -44.64
CA VAL A 78 -33.30 45.15 -44.03
C VAL A 78 -32.84 45.47 -42.62
N VAL A 79 -33.24 44.63 -41.66
CA VAL A 79 -32.83 44.71 -40.26
C VAL A 79 -32.00 43.47 -39.96
N HIS A 80 -30.82 43.70 -39.40
CA HIS A 80 -29.94 42.65 -38.86
C HIS A 80 -29.89 42.79 -37.35
N ILE A 81 -30.18 41.70 -36.64
CA ILE A 81 -30.12 41.64 -35.18
C ILE A 81 -29.13 40.54 -34.81
N GLN A 82 -28.15 40.92 -34.00
CA GLN A 82 -27.26 39.99 -33.33
C GLN A 82 -27.70 39.85 -31.88
N VAL A 83 -27.92 38.60 -31.46
CA VAL A 83 -28.20 38.28 -30.06
C VAL A 83 -26.88 38.32 -29.32
N LYS A 84 -26.82 39.09 -28.24
CA LYS A 84 -25.65 39.10 -27.37
C LYS A 84 -25.78 37.92 -26.40
N ASP A 85 -24.77 37.08 -26.42
CA ASP A 85 -24.64 35.93 -25.53
C ASP A 85 -24.52 36.34 -24.06
N VAL A 86 -24.98 35.47 -23.17
CA VAL A 86 -24.87 35.54 -21.72
C VAL A 86 -24.37 34.18 -21.25
N ASN A 87 -23.31 34.17 -20.45
CA ASN A 87 -22.73 32.94 -19.91
C ASN A 87 -23.74 32.21 -19.00
N GLU A 88 -24.48 31.25 -19.55
CA GLU A 88 -25.56 30.53 -18.87
C GLU A 88 -25.21 29.08 -18.61
N PHE A 89 -24.52 28.44 -19.55
CA PHE A 89 -23.96 27.09 -19.40
C PHE A 89 -22.68 27.12 -18.58
N ALA A 90 -22.33 25.98 -18.00
CA ALA A 90 -21.10 25.81 -17.24
C ALA A 90 -20.29 24.69 -17.90
N PRO A 91 -18.94 24.77 -17.88
CA PRO A 91 -18.12 23.74 -18.44
C PRO A 91 -18.44 22.36 -17.89
N THR A 92 -18.48 21.37 -18.76
CA THR A 92 -18.72 19.96 -18.42
C THR A 92 -17.60 19.11 -18.98
N PHE A 93 -16.98 18.29 -18.14
CA PHE A 93 -15.93 17.36 -18.56
C PHE A 93 -16.50 16.26 -19.47
N LYS A 94 -15.72 15.85 -20.49
CA LYS A 94 -16.12 14.79 -21.42
C LYS A 94 -16.25 13.44 -20.73
N GLU A 95 -15.39 13.18 -19.74
CA GLU A 95 -15.41 11.94 -18.96
C GLU A 95 -15.74 12.23 -17.49
N PRO A 96 -16.51 11.36 -16.82
CA PRO A 96 -16.83 11.53 -15.40
C PRO A 96 -15.61 11.33 -14.48
N ALA A 97 -14.60 10.59 -14.95
CA ALA A 97 -13.33 10.43 -14.27
C ALA A 97 -12.23 10.01 -15.27
N TYR A 98 -10.99 10.40 -14.99
CA TYR A 98 -9.81 10.05 -15.79
C TYR A 98 -8.89 9.14 -14.99
N LYS A 99 -8.24 8.18 -15.66
CA LYS A 99 -7.30 7.25 -15.03
C LYS A 99 -6.00 7.17 -15.80
N ALA A 100 -4.88 7.23 -15.09
CA ALA A 100 -3.56 7.02 -15.65
C ALA A 100 -2.69 6.18 -14.73
N VAL A 101 -1.65 5.60 -15.32
CA VAL A 101 -0.67 4.77 -14.62
C VAL A 101 0.72 5.31 -14.93
N VAL A 102 1.50 5.56 -13.88
CA VAL A 102 2.86 6.11 -13.99
C VAL A 102 3.86 5.22 -13.26
N THR A 103 5.09 5.17 -13.76
CA THR A 103 6.18 4.48 -13.06
C THR A 103 6.79 5.42 -12.03
N GLU A 104 7.03 4.92 -10.81
CA GLU A 104 7.70 5.69 -9.77
C GLU A 104 9.08 6.21 -10.23
N GLY A 105 9.58 7.26 -9.59
CA GLY A 105 10.91 7.80 -9.84
C GLY A 105 11.07 8.61 -11.14
N LYS A 106 10.06 8.67 -12.00
CA LYS A 106 10.06 9.45 -13.25
C LYS A 106 9.31 10.78 -13.11
N ILE A 107 9.76 11.79 -13.86
CA ILE A 107 9.03 13.04 -14.10
C ILE A 107 8.45 12.94 -15.51
N TYR A 108 7.15 13.16 -15.64
CA TYR A 108 6.43 13.12 -16.90
C TYR A 108 6.11 14.55 -17.34
N ASP A 109 6.33 14.86 -18.62
CA ASP A 109 5.91 16.14 -19.20
C ASP A 109 4.39 16.22 -19.38
N SER A 110 3.76 15.06 -19.61
CA SER A 110 2.31 14.86 -19.64
C SER A 110 1.98 13.42 -19.22
N ILE A 111 1.10 13.28 -18.24
CA ILE A 111 0.56 12.01 -17.74
C ILE A 111 -0.73 11.69 -18.48
N LEU A 112 -1.65 12.66 -18.51
CA LEU A 112 -2.90 12.62 -19.26
C LEU A 112 -3.41 14.04 -19.49
N GLN A 113 -4.37 14.18 -20.42
CA GLN A 113 -5.07 15.44 -20.67
C GLN A 113 -6.54 15.28 -20.32
N VAL A 114 -7.06 16.18 -19.48
CA VAL A 114 -8.50 16.31 -19.23
C VAL A 114 -9.11 17.27 -20.26
N GLU A 115 -10.39 17.11 -20.56
CA GLU A 115 -11.07 17.95 -21.55
C GLU A 115 -12.50 18.27 -21.09
N ALA A 116 -12.84 19.56 -21.08
CA ALA A 116 -14.18 20.06 -20.84
C ALA A 116 -14.75 20.74 -22.09
N ILE A 117 -16.08 20.79 -22.17
CA ILE A 117 -16.85 21.47 -23.20
C ILE A 117 -17.88 22.38 -22.55
N ASP A 118 -18.22 23.47 -23.21
CA ASP A 118 -19.26 24.40 -22.77
C ASP A 118 -20.21 24.67 -23.95
N GLU A 119 -21.50 24.81 -23.65
CA GLU A 119 -22.59 24.87 -24.63
C GLU A 119 -23.06 26.29 -24.95
N ASP A 120 -22.44 27.33 -24.36
CA ASP A 120 -22.76 28.72 -24.67
C ASP A 120 -22.54 29.05 -26.17
N CYS A 121 -23.30 30.00 -26.68
CA CYS A 121 -23.33 30.36 -28.09
C CYS A 121 -22.04 31.03 -28.61
N SER A 122 -21.41 31.87 -27.79
CA SER A 122 -20.27 32.69 -28.19
C SER A 122 -18.94 32.05 -27.78
N PRO A 123 -17.87 32.22 -28.59
CA PRO A 123 -16.53 31.76 -28.21
C PRO A 123 -16.00 32.37 -26.91
N GLN A 124 -16.58 33.49 -26.45
CA GLN A 124 -16.17 34.11 -25.20
C GLN A 124 -16.58 33.28 -23.97
N TYR A 125 -17.68 32.54 -24.06
CA TYR A 125 -18.18 31.73 -22.94
C TYR A 125 -18.10 30.23 -23.22
N SER A 126 -18.13 29.80 -24.49
CA SER A 126 -18.03 28.37 -24.82
C SER A 126 -16.61 27.81 -24.86
N GLN A 127 -15.59 28.67 -24.89
CA GLN A 127 -14.19 28.23 -24.87
C GLN A 127 -13.69 28.01 -23.45
N ILE A 128 -13.03 26.87 -23.24
CA ILE A 128 -12.31 26.59 -22.00
C ILE A 128 -10.96 27.29 -22.02
N CYS A 129 -10.74 28.19 -21.07
CA CYS A 129 -9.54 29.02 -21.00
C CYS A 129 -8.54 28.56 -19.94
N ASN A 130 -9.00 27.86 -18.91
CA ASN A 130 -8.15 27.43 -17.82
C ASN A 130 -8.61 26.10 -17.21
N TYR A 131 -7.66 25.39 -16.62
CA TYR A 131 -7.90 24.23 -15.77
C TYR A 131 -7.12 24.41 -14.47
N GLU A 132 -7.65 23.90 -13.37
CA GLU A 132 -7.04 24.01 -12.05
C GLU A 132 -7.21 22.72 -11.27
N ILE A 133 -6.15 22.33 -10.54
CA ILE A 133 -6.22 21.24 -9.57
C ILE A 133 -6.74 21.82 -8.26
N VAL A 134 -7.92 21.35 -7.83
CA VAL A 134 -8.61 21.79 -6.61
C VAL A 134 -8.03 21.10 -5.38
N THR A 135 -7.52 19.88 -5.54
CA THR A 135 -6.89 19.14 -4.44
C THR A 135 -5.58 19.79 -4.02
N THR A 136 -5.46 20.12 -2.74
CA THR A 136 -4.25 20.70 -2.14
C THR A 136 -3.23 19.63 -1.77
N ASP A 137 -1.97 20.02 -1.61
CA ASP A 137 -0.87 19.16 -1.15
C ASP A 137 -0.61 17.92 -2.02
N VAL A 138 -0.91 18.00 -3.32
CA VAL A 138 -0.62 16.93 -4.30
C VAL A 138 0.59 17.29 -5.17
N PRO A 139 1.46 16.31 -5.50
CA PRO A 139 2.66 16.53 -6.31
C PRO A 139 2.37 16.63 -7.81
N PHE A 140 1.34 17.39 -8.19
CA PHE A 140 0.86 17.53 -9.57
C PHE A 140 0.60 18.98 -9.95
N ALA A 141 0.73 19.27 -11.24
CA ALA A 141 0.38 20.55 -11.84
C ALA A 141 -0.40 20.29 -13.13
N ILE A 142 -1.31 21.21 -13.46
CA ILE A 142 -2.09 21.18 -14.70
C ILE A 142 -1.80 22.45 -15.51
N ASP A 143 -1.76 22.33 -16.83
CA ASP A 143 -1.66 23.48 -17.72
C ASP A 143 -3.04 23.95 -18.23
N LYS A 144 -3.07 25.11 -18.90
CA LYS A 144 -4.29 25.68 -19.48
C LYS A 144 -4.96 24.81 -20.56
N ASN A 145 -4.26 23.81 -21.09
CA ASN A 145 -4.78 22.88 -22.08
C ASN A 145 -5.32 21.60 -21.42
N GLY A 146 -5.26 21.48 -20.09
CA GLY A 146 -5.71 20.32 -19.35
C GLY A 146 -4.66 19.22 -19.19
N ASN A 147 -3.39 19.44 -19.56
CA ASN A 147 -2.34 18.44 -19.38
C ASN A 147 -1.87 18.40 -17.93
N ILE A 148 -1.98 17.23 -17.32
CA ILE A 148 -1.53 16.96 -15.96
C ILE A 148 -0.12 16.38 -16.00
N ARG A 149 0.76 16.91 -15.15
CA ARG A 149 2.12 16.43 -14.94
C ARG A 149 2.45 16.32 -13.46
N ASN A 150 3.43 15.50 -13.10
CA ASN A 150 3.95 15.47 -11.74
C ASN A 150 5.06 16.51 -11.54
N THR A 151 5.06 17.15 -10.37
CA THR A 151 6.04 18.20 -10.00
C THR A 151 7.27 17.62 -9.31
N GLU A 152 7.15 16.41 -8.75
CA GLU A 152 8.24 15.67 -8.12
C GLU A 152 8.17 14.17 -8.44
N LYS A 153 9.25 13.44 -8.14
CA LYS A 153 9.34 12.01 -8.37
C LYS A 153 8.43 11.26 -7.39
N LEU A 154 7.40 10.62 -7.94
CA LEU A 154 6.48 9.80 -7.16
C LEU A 154 7.17 8.53 -6.65
N SER A 155 6.73 8.00 -5.51
CA SER A 155 7.27 6.77 -4.90
C SER A 155 6.13 5.82 -4.57
N TYR A 156 6.25 4.57 -5.03
CA TYR A 156 5.26 3.52 -4.80
C TYR A 156 5.09 3.22 -3.30
N ASP A 157 6.19 3.21 -2.56
CA ASP A 157 6.20 2.92 -1.12
C ASP A 157 5.56 4.03 -0.28
N LYS A 158 5.63 5.29 -0.75
CA LYS A 158 4.97 6.42 -0.07
C LYS A 158 3.48 6.45 -0.33
N GLN A 159 3.09 6.42 -1.62
CA GLN A 159 1.70 6.51 -2.02
C GLN A 159 1.51 5.84 -3.38
N ARG A 160 0.64 4.81 -3.38
CA ARG A 160 0.40 3.95 -4.55
C ARG A 160 -0.62 4.52 -5.52
N GLN A 161 -1.48 5.42 -5.05
CA GLN A 161 -2.56 6.01 -5.82
C GLN A 161 -2.79 7.45 -5.36
N TYR A 162 -2.96 8.35 -6.32
CA TYR A 162 -3.37 9.72 -6.09
C TYR A 162 -4.75 9.96 -6.66
N GLU A 163 -5.59 10.66 -5.91
CA GLU A 163 -6.91 11.12 -6.32
C GLU A 163 -6.87 12.64 -6.36
N ILE A 164 -7.04 13.20 -7.55
CA ILE A 164 -6.88 14.62 -7.83
C ILE A 164 -8.20 15.13 -8.40
N LEU A 165 -8.78 16.14 -7.79
CA LEU A 165 -9.95 16.84 -8.31
C LEU A 165 -9.49 18.00 -9.19
N VAL A 166 -10.08 18.07 -10.38
CA VAL A 166 -9.75 19.09 -11.38
C VAL A 166 -11.02 19.82 -11.78
N THR A 167 -10.92 21.15 -11.85
CA THR A 167 -11.99 22.02 -12.34
C THR A 167 -11.55 22.72 -13.62
N ALA A 168 -12.52 23.05 -14.47
CA ALA A 168 -12.29 23.79 -15.72
C ALA A 168 -12.98 25.15 -15.62
N TYR A 169 -12.42 26.15 -16.28
CA TYR A 169 -12.99 27.49 -16.39
C TYR A 169 -13.13 27.88 -17.84
N ASP A 170 -14.32 28.37 -18.18
CA ASP A 170 -14.49 29.07 -19.44
C ASP A 170 -13.72 30.40 -19.49
N CYS A 171 -13.71 31.04 -20.65
CA CYS A 171 -13.09 32.35 -20.82
C CYS A 171 -13.90 33.49 -20.16
N GLY A 172 -15.12 33.23 -19.69
CA GLY A 172 -15.92 34.09 -18.81
C GLY A 172 -15.64 33.94 -17.32
N GLN A 173 -14.72 33.04 -16.93
CA GLN A 173 -14.37 32.68 -15.55
C GLN A 173 -15.47 31.93 -14.78
N LYS A 174 -16.46 31.32 -15.44
CA LYS A 174 -17.38 30.41 -14.77
C LYS A 174 -16.70 29.05 -14.57
N PRO A 175 -16.73 28.48 -13.34
CA PRO A 175 -16.21 27.14 -13.09
C PRO A 175 -17.12 26.05 -13.66
N ALA A 176 -16.55 24.88 -13.87
CA ALA A 176 -17.28 23.68 -14.26
C ALA A 176 -18.42 23.38 -13.27
N ALA A 177 -19.51 22.80 -13.78
CA ALA A 177 -20.66 22.44 -12.94
C ALA A 177 -20.29 21.43 -11.85
N GLN A 178 -19.33 20.55 -12.15
CA GLN A 178 -18.74 19.58 -11.24
C GLN A 178 -17.26 19.39 -11.56
N ASP A 179 -16.45 19.23 -10.50
CA ASP A 179 -15.06 18.84 -10.64
C ASP A 179 -14.95 17.38 -11.10
N THR A 180 -13.94 17.07 -11.92
CA THR A 180 -13.67 15.69 -12.36
C THR A 180 -12.60 15.03 -11.51
N LEU A 181 -12.75 13.73 -11.26
CA LEU A 181 -11.75 12.93 -10.55
C LEU A 181 -10.69 12.41 -11.53
N VAL A 182 -9.43 12.68 -11.22
CA VAL A 182 -8.26 12.09 -11.87
C VAL A 182 -7.56 11.14 -10.91
N GLN A 183 -7.56 9.86 -11.26
CA GLN A 183 -6.86 8.81 -10.53
C GLN A 183 -5.51 8.49 -11.19
N VAL A 184 -4.42 8.65 -10.46
CA VAL A 184 -3.07 8.31 -10.93
C VAL A 184 -2.51 7.16 -10.09
N ASP A 185 -2.40 5.98 -10.69
CA ASP A 185 -1.80 4.81 -10.05
C ASP A 185 -0.28 4.80 -10.28
N VAL A 186 0.49 4.71 -9.20
CA VAL A 186 1.94 4.57 -9.25
C VAL A 186 2.28 3.09 -9.34
N LYS A 187 3.15 2.72 -10.28
CA LYS A 187 3.76 1.39 -10.38
C LYS A 187 5.21 1.44 -9.90
N PRO A 188 5.67 0.39 -9.20
CA PRO A 188 7.07 0.31 -8.82
C PRO A 188 7.95 0.24 -10.07
N VAL A 189 9.19 0.70 -9.95
CA VAL A 189 10.20 0.48 -10.99
C VAL A 189 10.55 -1.00 -10.94
N CYS A 190 10.37 -1.68 -12.07
CA CYS A 190 10.85 -3.05 -12.20
C CYS A 190 12.37 -3.07 -11.95
N LYS A 191 12.80 -3.85 -10.94
CA LYS A 191 14.22 -4.08 -10.64
C LYS A 191 14.55 -5.53 -11.02
N PRO A 192 15.54 -5.76 -11.90
CA PRO A 192 15.90 -7.10 -12.27
C PRO A 192 16.43 -7.85 -11.04
N GLY A 193 15.96 -9.08 -10.83
CA GLY A 193 16.34 -9.87 -9.67
C GLY A 193 15.47 -11.09 -9.44
N TRP A 194 15.95 -11.98 -8.57
CA TRP A 194 15.19 -13.14 -8.13
C TRP A 194 14.09 -12.73 -7.16
N GLN A 195 12.85 -13.04 -7.52
CA GLN A 195 11.67 -12.80 -6.70
C GLN A 195 11.16 -14.12 -6.11
N ASP A 196 10.31 -14.03 -5.09
CA ASP A 196 9.55 -15.15 -4.52
C ASP A 196 10.37 -16.35 -4.02
N TRP A 197 11.61 -16.10 -3.58
CA TRP A 197 12.43 -17.11 -2.92
C TRP A 197 12.26 -17.06 -1.39
N THR A 198 12.08 -18.22 -0.79
CA THR A 198 11.90 -18.32 0.67
C THR A 198 13.25 -18.36 1.37
N LYS A 199 13.49 -17.41 2.28
CA LYS A 199 14.74 -17.36 3.07
C LYS A 199 14.85 -18.46 4.12
N ARG A 200 13.73 -19.09 4.49
CA ARG A 200 13.66 -20.13 5.51
C ARG A 200 12.80 -21.28 5.02
N ILE A 201 13.35 -22.48 5.03
CA ILE A 201 12.65 -23.71 4.69
C ILE A 201 12.60 -24.55 5.95
N GLU A 202 11.39 -24.94 6.35
CA GLU A 202 11.21 -25.89 7.44
C GLU A 202 11.18 -27.30 6.86
N TYR A 203 12.01 -28.17 7.42
CA TYR A 203 12.12 -29.56 6.99
C TYR A 203 11.73 -30.47 8.14
N GLN A 204 10.73 -31.34 7.92
CA GLN A 204 10.32 -32.35 8.88
C GLN A 204 11.00 -33.69 8.58
N PRO A 205 11.56 -34.40 9.58
CA PRO A 205 12.15 -35.72 9.37
C PRO A 205 11.17 -36.70 8.71
N GLY A 206 11.63 -37.45 7.71
CA GLY A 206 10.83 -38.46 7.00
C GLY A 206 9.96 -37.93 5.85
N SER A 207 9.96 -36.62 5.60
CA SER A 207 9.17 -35.98 4.52
C SER A 207 9.71 -36.21 3.10
N GLY A 208 10.89 -36.81 2.95
CA GLY A 208 11.48 -37.11 1.64
C GLY A 208 12.16 -35.89 1.00
N SER A 209 12.07 -35.77 -0.33
CA SER A 209 12.64 -34.65 -1.10
C SER A 209 11.68 -33.46 -1.10
N VAL A 210 12.16 -32.27 -0.70
CA VAL A 210 11.37 -31.04 -0.63
C VAL A 210 11.97 -29.99 -1.58
N PRO A 211 11.18 -29.34 -2.45
CA PRO A 211 11.67 -28.27 -3.31
C PRO A 211 12.07 -27.05 -2.48
N LEU A 212 13.32 -26.58 -2.66
CA LEU A 212 13.86 -25.47 -1.88
C LEU A 212 13.23 -24.12 -2.26
N PHE A 213 12.98 -23.90 -3.55
CA PHE A 213 12.48 -22.64 -4.08
C PHE A 213 11.37 -22.90 -5.10
N PRO A 214 10.15 -23.29 -4.66
CA PRO A 214 9.08 -23.67 -5.59
C PRO A 214 8.53 -22.49 -6.41
N SER A 215 8.67 -21.25 -5.92
CA SER A 215 8.10 -20.05 -6.54
C SER A 215 9.14 -19.07 -7.09
N ILE A 216 10.43 -19.41 -7.01
CA ILE A 216 11.49 -18.50 -7.46
C ILE A 216 11.40 -18.25 -8.96
N HIS A 217 11.45 -16.98 -9.34
CA HIS A 217 11.51 -16.57 -10.74
C HIS A 217 12.43 -15.37 -10.90
N LEU A 218 13.02 -15.24 -12.08
CA LEU A 218 13.88 -14.10 -12.43
C LEU A 218 13.01 -13.04 -13.11
N GLU A 219 12.82 -11.91 -12.44
CA GLU A 219 12.22 -10.73 -13.04
C GLU A 219 13.29 -10.02 -13.88
N THR A 220 13.03 -9.79 -15.17
CA THR A 220 14.02 -9.25 -16.12
C THR A 220 13.69 -7.87 -16.65
N CYS A 221 12.50 -7.33 -16.38
CA CYS A 221 12.12 -5.97 -16.77
C CYS A 221 12.33 -5.68 -18.27
N ASP A 222 12.00 -6.64 -19.13
CA ASP A 222 12.21 -6.60 -20.60
C ASP A 222 13.68 -6.50 -21.05
N GLY A 223 14.64 -6.71 -20.14
CA GLY A 223 16.06 -6.79 -20.45
C GLY A 223 16.42 -8.13 -21.11
N ALA A 224 17.25 -8.08 -22.15
CA ALA A 224 17.79 -9.29 -22.78
C ALA A 224 18.79 -9.98 -21.82
N VAL A 225 18.54 -11.24 -21.49
CA VAL A 225 19.41 -12.05 -20.63
C VAL A 225 20.24 -12.99 -21.49
N SER A 226 21.57 -12.85 -21.44
CA SER A 226 22.51 -13.66 -22.24
C SER A 226 22.91 -14.97 -21.55
N SER A 227 23.03 -14.98 -20.23
CA SER A 227 23.33 -16.17 -19.43
C SER A 227 22.93 -15.96 -17.97
N ILE A 228 22.56 -17.05 -17.28
CA ILE A 228 22.19 -17.05 -15.86
C ILE A 228 23.05 -18.09 -15.15
N GLN A 229 23.79 -17.67 -14.12
CA GLN A 229 24.54 -18.56 -13.24
C GLN A 229 24.00 -18.44 -11.81
N ILE A 230 23.60 -19.56 -11.22
CA ILE A 230 23.01 -19.62 -9.88
C ILE A 230 23.94 -20.46 -9.01
N THR A 231 24.26 -19.97 -7.81
CA THR A 231 24.99 -20.73 -6.79
C THR A 231 24.15 -20.75 -5.53
N THR A 232 23.79 -21.94 -5.07
CA THR A 232 22.97 -22.14 -3.88
C THR A 232 23.85 -22.72 -2.78
N GLU A 233 23.92 -22.04 -1.63
CA GLU A 233 24.60 -22.52 -0.44
C GLU A 233 23.57 -22.76 0.67
N LEU A 234 23.53 -23.97 1.20
CA LEU A 234 22.65 -24.36 2.30
C LEU A 234 23.45 -24.35 3.59
N GLN A 235 23.21 -23.38 4.46
CA GLN A 235 23.83 -23.28 5.77
C GLN A 235 22.81 -23.61 6.87
N THR A 236 23.20 -24.46 7.81
CA THR A 236 22.38 -24.79 8.98
C THR A 236 22.87 -23.95 10.16
N ASN A 237 21.97 -23.16 10.76
CA ASN A 237 22.33 -22.24 11.85
C ASN A 237 22.31 -22.88 13.24
N TYR A 238 21.70 -24.07 13.39
CA TYR A 238 21.30 -24.58 14.71
C TYR A 238 21.44 -26.10 14.89
N ILE A 239 22.33 -26.77 14.16
CA ILE A 239 22.64 -28.17 14.48
C ILE A 239 23.67 -28.17 15.62
N GLY A 240 23.26 -28.65 16.80
CA GLY A 240 24.20 -29.16 17.79
C GLY A 240 25.05 -30.24 17.14
N LYS A 241 26.32 -29.95 16.85
CA LYS A 241 27.25 -30.99 16.38
C LYS A 241 27.44 -31.98 17.53
N GLY A 242 26.94 -33.21 17.40
CA GLY A 242 27.13 -34.26 18.41
C GLY A 242 25.93 -35.20 18.56
N CYS A 243 25.89 -35.91 19.68
CA CYS A 243 24.85 -36.87 20.04
C CYS A 243 23.55 -36.21 20.51
N ASP A 244 23.06 -35.25 19.73
CA ASP A 244 21.83 -34.55 20.06
C ASP A 244 20.63 -35.51 19.92
N ARG A 245 19.87 -35.65 21.01
CA ARG A 245 18.72 -36.55 21.12
C ARG A 245 17.59 -36.14 20.18
N GLU A 246 17.53 -34.87 19.77
CA GLU A 246 16.49 -34.36 18.87
C GLU A 246 16.73 -34.70 17.40
N THR A 247 17.97 -35.05 17.04
CA THR A 247 18.38 -35.15 15.62
C THR A 247 18.55 -36.59 15.12
N TYR A 248 18.72 -37.56 16.02
CA TYR A 248 19.13 -38.92 15.66
C TYR A 248 18.20 -39.99 16.23
N SER A 249 17.95 -41.04 15.44
CA SER A 249 17.27 -42.25 15.92
C SER A 249 18.06 -42.93 17.04
N GLU A 250 17.41 -43.71 17.90
CA GLU A 250 18.06 -44.46 19.00
C GLU A 250 19.23 -45.34 18.49
N ARG A 251 19.05 -45.98 17.33
CA ARG A 251 20.09 -46.78 16.66
C ARG A 251 21.24 -45.92 16.14
N SER A 252 20.97 -44.70 15.68
CA SER A 252 21.98 -43.75 15.23
C SER A 252 22.79 -43.20 16.42
N LEU A 253 22.13 -42.89 17.54
CA LEU A 253 22.79 -42.52 18.79
C LEU A 253 23.68 -43.66 19.30
N GLN A 254 23.22 -44.91 19.23
CA GLN A 254 24.04 -46.09 19.56
C GLN A 254 25.33 -46.18 18.76
N LYS A 255 25.29 -45.82 17.47
CA LYS A 255 26.44 -45.90 16.57
C LYS A 255 27.37 -44.67 16.64
N LEU A 256 26.81 -43.47 16.74
CA LEU A 256 27.57 -42.20 16.79
C LEU A 256 28.21 -41.95 18.17
N CYS A 257 27.56 -42.42 19.23
CA CYS A 257 27.86 -42.05 20.62
C CYS A 257 28.41 -43.21 21.44
N GLY A 258 28.59 -44.37 20.80
CA GLY A 258 29.13 -45.57 21.43
C GLY A 258 28.22 -46.16 22.51
N THR A 259 26.89 -45.97 22.44
CA THR A 259 26.02 -46.45 23.52
C THR A 259 25.86 -47.98 23.44
N SER A 260 26.51 -48.71 24.34
CA SER A 260 26.36 -50.15 24.52
C SER A 260 25.04 -50.50 25.22
N SER A 261 24.57 -51.75 25.06
CA SER A 261 23.48 -52.30 25.86
C SER A 261 23.82 -52.20 27.36
N GLY A 262 23.00 -51.50 28.15
CA GLY A 262 23.21 -51.33 29.59
C GLY A 262 23.47 -49.88 30.06
N ILE A 263 23.46 -48.91 29.16
CA ILE A 263 23.49 -47.48 29.54
C ILE A 263 22.16 -47.08 30.16
N ILE A 264 22.26 -46.31 31.23
CA ILE A 264 21.12 -45.76 31.95
C ILE A 264 21.03 -44.28 31.65
N ASP A 265 19.91 -43.85 31.09
CA ASP A 265 19.62 -42.44 30.90
C ASP A 265 19.31 -41.80 32.26
N LEU A 266 20.24 -40.96 32.70
CA LEU A 266 20.16 -40.26 33.98
C LEU A 266 19.06 -39.19 34.00
N LEU A 267 18.65 -38.67 32.84
CA LEU A 267 17.60 -37.67 32.68
C LEU A 267 16.63 -38.14 31.58
N PRO A 268 15.82 -39.17 31.83
CA PRO A 268 14.91 -39.75 30.83
C PRO A 268 13.88 -38.74 30.36
N SER A 269 13.15 -39.02 29.28
CA SER A 269 12.10 -38.11 28.78
C SER A 269 11.19 -37.60 29.92
N PRO A 270 10.98 -36.28 30.05
CA PRO A 270 10.13 -35.72 31.09
C PRO A 270 8.72 -36.31 31.00
N SER A 271 8.19 -36.77 32.14
CA SER A 271 6.86 -37.38 32.22
C SER A 271 6.24 -37.12 33.59
N ALA A 272 4.97 -37.48 33.77
CA ALA A 272 4.31 -37.43 35.07
C ALA A 272 5.06 -38.25 36.16
N ALA A 273 5.84 -39.27 35.76
CA ALA A 273 6.66 -40.07 36.66
C ALA A 273 8.08 -39.52 36.86
N THR A 274 8.56 -38.63 35.98
CA THR A 274 9.95 -38.15 35.90
C THR A 274 9.99 -36.63 35.75
N ASN A 275 9.68 -35.91 36.83
CA ASN A 275 9.62 -34.44 36.84
C ASN A 275 10.96 -33.77 37.24
N TRP A 276 12.05 -34.16 36.58
CA TRP A 276 13.37 -33.58 36.84
C TRP A 276 13.57 -32.20 36.21
N THR A 277 12.64 -31.78 35.34
CA THR A 277 12.63 -30.49 34.66
C THR A 277 12.03 -29.36 35.50
N ALA A 278 11.43 -29.69 36.65
CA ALA A 278 10.85 -28.71 37.57
C ALA A 278 11.93 -27.71 38.04
N GLY A 279 11.80 -26.45 37.62
CA GLY A 279 12.73 -25.35 37.97
C GLY A 279 13.71 -24.96 36.85
N LEU A 280 13.89 -25.81 35.83
CA LEU A 280 14.75 -25.48 34.70
C LEU A 280 14.07 -24.47 33.74
N LEU A 281 14.88 -23.57 33.18
CA LEU A 281 14.41 -22.61 32.19
C LEU A 281 14.28 -23.32 30.83
N VAL A 282 13.16 -23.16 30.14
CA VAL A 282 12.94 -23.74 28.79
C VAL A 282 13.38 -22.72 27.73
N ASP A 283 14.20 -23.13 26.78
CA ASP A 283 14.59 -22.30 25.64
C ASP A 283 13.73 -22.64 24.42
N SER A 284 12.70 -21.82 24.20
CA SER A 284 11.91 -21.64 22.95
C SER A 284 11.38 -22.85 22.16
N SER A 285 11.63 -24.09 22.57
CA SER A 285 11.02 -25.34 22.10
C SER A 285 10.80 -26.30 23.27
N GLU A 286 9.81 -27.20 23.16
CA GLU A 286 9.28 -27.98 24.30
C GLU A 286 10.27 -28.97 24.95
N MET A 287 11.54 -29.08 24.51
CA MET A 287 12.49 -30.06 25.04
C MET A 287 13.93 -29.56 25.29
N ILE A 288 14.21 -28.27 25.15
CA ILE A 288 15.53 -27.70 25.47
C ILE A 288 15.51 -27.01 26.83
N PHE A 289 16.26 -27.55 27.78
CA PHE A 289 16.41 -27.00 29.13
C PHE A 289 17.74 -26.27 29.28
N LYS A 290 17.68 -25.03 29.74
CA LYS A 290 18.83 -24.18 30.04
C LYS A 290 19.19 -24.29 31.51
N PHE A 291 20.47 -24.56 31.76
CA PHE A 291 21.09 -24.51 33.08
C PHE A 291 21.72 -23.14 33.28
N ASP A 292 21.27 -22.41 34.30
CA ASP A 292 21.86 -21.13 34.71
C ASP A 292 23.02 -21.33 35.72
N GLY A 293 23.36 -22.58 36.02
CA GLY A 293 24.38 -22.99 37.00
C GLY A 293 23.94 -22.83 38.46
N ARG A 294 22.82 -22.15 38.74
CA ARG A 294 22.29 -21.97 40.10
C ARG A 294 21.35 -23.11 40.50
N GLN A 295 20.72 -23.74 39.51
CA GLN A 295 19.84 -24.89 39.69
C GLN A 295 20.39 -26.11 38.93
N GLY A 296 20.41 -27.26 39.59
CA GLY A 296 20.80 -28.54 38.98
C GLY A 296 19.60 -29.43 38.72
N ALA A 297 19.66 -30.24 37.66
CA ALA A 297 18.63 -31.24 37.39
C ALA A 297 18.73 -32.36 38.43
N LYS A 298 17.58 -32.70 39.03
CA LYS A 298 17.48 -33.80 39.99
C LYS A 298 17.13 -35.08 39.27
N ILE A 299 18.07 -36.04 39.26
CA ILE A 299 17.80 -37.36 38.68
C ILE A 299 16.62 -38.02 39.42
N PRO A 300 15.61 -38.55 38.69
CA PRO A 300 14.48 -39.22 39.31
C PRO A 300 14.90 -40.41 40.18
N ASP A 301 14.16 -40.64 41.27
CA ASP A 301 14.42 -41.74 42.19
C ASP A 301 14.30 -43.09 41.46
N GLY A 302 15.26 -43.99 41.68
CA GLY A 302 15.28 -45.33 41.09
C GLY A 302 15.97 -45.45 39.73
N ILE A 303 16.38 -44.35 39.09
CA ILE A 303 17.16 -44.38 37.84
C ILE A 303 18.60 -44.84 38.08
N VAL A 304 19.25 -44.32 39.12
CA VAL A 304 20.62 -44.71 39.45
C VAL A 304 20.62 -46.06 40.18
N PRO A 305 21.37 -47.08 39.69
CA PRO A 305 21.48 -48.36 40.37
C PRO A 305 22.08 -48.21 41.75
N LYS A 306 21.57 -48.95 42.73
CA LYS A 306 22.16 -49.00 44.08
C LYS A 306 23.54 -49.68 44.10
N ASN A 307 23.81 -50.55 43.13
CA ASN A 307 25.05 -51.33 43.03
C ASN A 307 25.98 -50.78 41.94
N LEU A 308 26.40 -49.52 42.07
CA LEU A 308 27.43 -48.97 41.18
C LEU A 308 28.75 -49.73 41.39
N THR A 309 29.29 -50.28 40.29
CA THR A 309 30.62 -50.90 40.25
C THR A 309 31.71 -49.85 40.40
N ASP A 310 32.93 -50.28 40.71
CA ASP A 310 34.09 -49.38 40.82
C ASP A 310 34.58 -48.89 39.44
N GLN A 311 33.98 -49.39 38.36
CA GLN A 311 34.16 -48.92 36.99
C GLN A 311 32.82 -48.44 36.45
N PHE A 312 32.77 -47.20 35.97
CA PHE A 312 31.61 -46.62 35.30
C PHE A 312 32.07 -45.61 34.25
N THR A 313 31.21 -45.34 33.27
CA THR A 313 31.44 -44.31 32.25
C THR A 313 30.27 -43.34 32.28
N ILE A 314 30.57 -42.04 32.34
CA ILE A 314 29.57 -40.99 32.17
C ILE A 314 29.79 -40.38 30.80
N THR A 315 28.76 -40.44 29.96
CA THR A 315 28.74 -39.79 28.65
C THR A 315 27.79 -38.61 28.72
N MET A 316 28.26 -37.42 28.35
CA MET A 316 27.44 -36.22 28.31
C MET A 316 27.85 -35.32 27.14
N TRP A 317 26.91 -34.49 26.71
CA TRP A 317 27.15 -33.43 25.74
C TRP A 317 26.61 -32.14 26.35
N MET A 318 27.49 -31.16 26.51
CA MET A 318 27.11 -29.86 27.04
C MET A 318 27.75 -28.75 26.22
N LYS A 319 26.99 -27.69 25.97
CA LYS A 319 27.50 -26.44 25.43
C LYS A 319 27.62 -25.45 26.58
N HIS A 320 28.85 -25.17 27.00
CA HIS A 320 29.12 -24.16 28.01
C HIS A 320 29.38 -22.81 27.33
N GLY A 321 28.59 -21.79 27.65
CA GLY A 321 28.84 -20.42 27.21
C GLY A 321 29.88 -19.75 28.10
N PRO A 322 30.45 -18.61 27.67
CA PRO A 322 31.36 -17.84 28.51
C PRO A 322 30.64 -17.44 29.82
N SER A 323 31.21 -17.85 30.96
CA SER A 323 30.61 -17.60 32.29
C SER A 323 30.69 -16.10 32.61
N PRO A 324 29.55 -15.44 32.92
CA PRO A 324 29.53 -14.02 33.31
C PRO A 324 29.94 -13.78 34.78
N GLY A 325 30.26 -14.84 35.54
CA GLY A 325 30.41 -14.81 36.99
C GLY A 325 31.85 -14.70 37.53
N VAL A 326 31.93 -14.34 38.82
CA VAL A 326 33.16 -14.22 39.62
C VAL A 326 33.83 -15.59 39.75
N ARG A 327 35.16 -15.69 39.57
CA ARG A 327 35.96 -16.92 39.81
C ARG A 327 35.73 -17.43 41.24
N ALA A 328 34.82 -18.40 41.43
CA ALA A 328 34.67 -19.28 42.60
C ALA A 328 33.27 -19.94 42.68
N GLU A 329 32.28 -19.52 41.90
CA GLU A 329 30.93 -20.13 41.99
C GLU A 329 30.92 -21.57 41.44
N LYS A 330 30.08 -22.42 42.02
CA LYS A 330 29.82 -23.79 41.55
C LYS A 330 28.58 -23.77 40.66
N GLU A 331 28.75 -24.06 39.38
CA GLU A 331 27.67 -24.17 38.41
C GLU A 331 27.13 -25.61 38.41
N THR A 332 26.04 -25.87 39.15
CA THR A 332 25.52 -27.24 39.34
C THR A 332 24.73 -27.70 38.11
N ILE A 333 25.08 -28.87 37.56
CA ILE A 333 24.42 -29.48 36.39
C ILE A 333 23.49 -30.62 36.82
N LEU A 334 24.03 -31.62 37.54
CA LEU A 334 23.26 -32.73 38.10
C LEU A 334 23.47 -32.78 39.61
N CYS A 335 22.41 -33.05 40.37
CA CYS A 335 22.52 -33.19 41.81
C CYS A 335 21.51 -34.20 42.36
N ASN A 336 21.96 -35.09 43.24
CA ASN A 336 21.08 -35.86 44.12
C ASN A 336 21.59 -35.81 45.57
N SER A 337 20.73 -35.43 46.50
CA SER A 337 21.05 -35.25 47.92
C SER A 337 20.00 -35.87 48.85
N ASP A 338 20.45 -36.49 49.95
CA ASP A 338 19.62 -37.05 51.01
C ASP A 338 19.04 -35.94 51.91
N LYS A 339 17.90 -35.38 51.50
CA LYS A 339 17.06 -34.45 52.28
C LYS A 339 17.69 -33.08 52.61
N THR A 340 16.81 -32.23 53.15
CA THR A 340 16.80 -30.75 53.16
C THR A 340 18.15 -30.08 53.40
N GLU A 341 18.41 -29.02 52.61
CA GLU A 341 19.60 -28.15 52.57
C GLU A 341 20.72 -28.52 51.59
N MET A 342 20.58 -29.59 50.78
CA MET A 342 21.57 -29.95 49.73
C MET A 342 22.99 -30.22 50.26
N ASN A 343 23.19 -30.42 51.57
CA ASN A 343 24.53 -30.50 52.16
C ASN A 343 25.18 -31.90 52.09
N ARG A 344 24.45 -32.90 51.59
CA ARG A 344 24.93 -34.28 51.46
C ARG A 344 24.55 -34.82 50.09
N HIS A 345 25.50 -34.85 49.17
CA HIS A 345 25.28 -35.35 47.82
C HIS A 345 25.67 -36.83 47.71
N HIS A 346 24.78 -37.66 47.16
CA HIS A 346 25.10 -39.02 46.75
C HIS A 346 25.91 -39.00 45.45
N TYR A 347 25.54 -38.10 44.55
CA TYR A 347 26.37 -37.72 43.42
C TYR A 347 26.02 -36.29 43.00
N ALA A 348 27.01 -35.61 42.42
CA ALA A 348 26.82 -34.29 41.83
C ALA A 348 27.75 -34.11 40.63
N LEU A 349 27.25 -33.45 39.60
CA LEU A 349 28.03 -33.00 38.45
C LEU A 349 27.92 -31.48 38.36
N TYR A 350 29.05 -30.79 38.37
CA TYR A 350 29.08 -29.33 38.36
C TYR A 350 30.32 -28.80 37.66
N VAL A 351 30.27 -27.56 37.18
CA VAL A 351 31.42 -26.82 36.68
C VAL A 351 31.93 -25.89 37.78
N HIS A 352 33.23 -25.96 38.06
CA HIS A 352 33.88 -25.09 39.05
C HIS A 352 35.31 -24.80 38.63
N ASN A 353 35.70 -23.53 38.62
CA ASN A 353 37.05 -23.08 38.22
C ASN A 353 37.52 -23.68 36.88
N CYS A 354 36.66 -23.63 35.86
CA CYS A 354 36.91 -24.18 34.51
C CYS A 354 37.20 -25.69 34.48
N ARG A 355 36.70 -26.43 35.48
CA ARG A 355 36.74 -27.89 35.53
C ARG A 355 35.33 -28.43 35.64
N LEU A 356 35.05 -29.48 34.89
CA LEU A 356 33.92 -30.35 35.13
C LEU A 356 34.29 -31.26 36.29
N VAL A 357 33.48 -31.29 37.34
CA VAL A 357 33.69 -32.10 38.54
C VAL A 357 32.52 -33.05 38.71
N PHE A 358 32.83 -34.33 38.80
CA PHE A 358 31.87 -35.36 39.22
C PHE A 358 32.23 -35.84 40.62
N LEU A 359 31.30 -35.69 41.54
CA LEU A 359 31.37 -36.21 42.90
C LEU A 359 30.50 -37.45 42.97
N LEU A 360 31.06 -38.54 43.47
CA LEU A 360 30.34 -39.78 43.76
C LEU A 360 30.58 -40.18 45.21
N ARG A 361 29.50 -40.44 45.92
CA ARG A 361 29.50 -40.98 47.28
C ARG A 361 28.87 -42.37 47.24
N LYS A 362 29.61 -43.37 47.71
CA LYS A 362 29.15 -44.75 47.85
C LYS A 362 28.67 -44.96 49.29
N ASP A 363 27.42 -45.37 49.47
CA ASP A 363 26.94 -45.84 50.76
C ASP A 363 27.45 -47.27 50.97
N PHE A 364 28.29 -47.48 51.98
CA PHE A 364 28.65 -48.84 52.41
C PHE A 364 27.60 -49.29 53.43
N ASP A 365 26.98 -50.44 53.17
CA ASP A 365 25.87 -50.97 53.97
C ASP A 365 26.26 -51.41 55.40
N GLN A 366 27.48 -51.13 55.88
CA GLN A 366 27.87 -51.36 57.28
C GLN A 366 28.88 -50.29 57.74
N ALA A 367 28.47 -49.54 58.76
CA ALA A 367 29.19 -48.49 59.50
C ALA A 367 29.51 -47.21 58.70
N ASP A 368 29.22 -46.05 59.32
CA ASP A 368 29.34 -44.63 58.88
C ASP A 368 30.71 -44.19 58.33
N THR A 369 31.36 -45.01 57.51
CA THR A 369 32.65 -44.74 56.87
C THR A 369 32.41 -44.39 55.41
N PHE A 370 32.32 -43.08 55.17
CA PHE A 370 32.11 -42.51 53.84
C PHE A 370 33.45 -42.31 53.12
N ARG A 371 33.52 -42.70 51.85
CA ARG A 371 34.64 -42.35 50.96
C ARG A 371 34.10 -41.65 49.71
N PRO A 372 34.15 -40.30 49.66
CA PRO A 372 33.83 -39.59 48.42
C PRO A 372 34.93 -39.80 47.40
N ALA A 373 34.55 -39.99 46.14
CA ALA A 373 35.44 -39.91 45.00
C ALA A 373 35.09 -38.66 44.19
N GLU A 374 36.08 -37.83 43.91
CA GLU A 374 35.94 -36.68 43.03
C GLU A 374 36.78 -36.88 41.77
N PHE A 375 36.15 -36.66 40.63
CA PHE A 375 36.76 -36.75 39.32
C PHE A 375 36.75 -35.36 38.68
N HIS A 376 37.90 -34.91 38.22
CA HIS A 376 38.09 -33.56 37.71
C HIS A 376 38.57 -33.63 36.26
N TRP A 377 37.82 -33.01 35.35
CA TRP A 377 38.21 -32.86 33.95
C TRP A 377 38.36 -31.38 33.61
N LYS A 378 39.49 -31.03 32.99
CA LYS A 378 39.71 -29.66 32.50
C LYS A 378 38.77 -29.41 31.32
N LEU A 379 38.08 -28.28 31.34
CA LEU A 379 37.33 -27.81 30.18
C LEU A 379 38.25 -26.94 29.32
N ASP A 380 38.35 -27.27 28.05
CA ASP A 380 38.98 -26.39 27.07
C ASP A 380 37.99 -25.25 26.79
N GLN A 381 38.38 -24.03 27.16
CA GLN A 381 37.61 -22.81 26.89
C GLN A 381 37.91 -22.24 25.51
#